data_AF-A0A286A0V4-F1
#
_entry.id   AF-A0A286A0V4-F1
#
_cell.length_a   1.000
_cell.length_b   1.000
_cell.length_c   1.000
_cell.angle_alpha   90.00
_cell.angle_beta   90.00
_cell.angle_gamma   90.00
#
_symmetry.space_group_name_H-M   'P 1'
#
loop_
_entity.id
_entity.type
_entity.pdbx_description
1 polymer ?
#
loop_
_entity_poly.entity_id
_entity_poly.type
_entity_poly.pdbx_seq_one_letter_code
_entity_poly.pdbx_strand_id
1 'polypeptide(L)'
;MKKTLLSFGLIGFTALFFGCSEDAPAPMAPDTSYNYSSSSVYVGQSSSAQQIRYSSNTVIIDKKDTTIKKEIITVSGSSIKYPDIVSDPVFCWTKGCESTVKPPSSSSKSAPVAKSSSSAGGITIDNPEEKTPVVQGLSMTDTRDNQTYTLIQVGSKLWMAQDMNYSVANSECYNESDANCTTNGRLYTYNAAQKACPSGWRLPNREEAQAAINSEAMPWSYSGRCKDGDCNFLGDMGFHWTSGTPESGDKKFDENGGTSAALIIVEKSPEYIKDKEGEERLFFQVDSKTKRFSVRCVQE
;
A
#
# COMPACT_ATOMS: atom_id res chain seq x y z
N MET A 1 23.56 17.10 79.62
CA MET A 1 22.85 18.28 80.14
C MET A 1 23.28 19.51 79.32
N LYS A 2 22.30 20.32 78.88
CA LYS A 2 22.36 21.75 78.39
C LYS A 2 23.23 22.02 77.14
N LYS A 3 22.68 22.29 75.94
CA LYS A 3 21.91 23.44 75.38
C LYS A 3 22.74 24.72 75.09
N THR A 4 22.80 25.08 73.80
CA THR A 4 22.88 26.44 73.18
C THR A 4 22.76 26.25 71.65
N LEU A 5 21.71 26.57 70.88
CA LEU A 5 20.89 27.77 70.55
C LEU A 5 21.59 28.87 69.72
N LEU A 6 20.84 29.35 68.69
CA LEU A 6 21.00 30.48 67.72
C LEU A 6 21.27 30.02 66.28
N SER A 7 20.67 30.54 65.19
CA SER A 7 19.75 31.67 64.97
C SER A 7 19.33 31.74 63.48
N PHE A 8 18.04 32.03 63.23
CA PHE A 8 17.40 32.84 62.16
C PHE A 8 17.72 32.69 60.66
N GLY A 9 16.63 32.57 59.87
CA GLY A 9 16.57 32.92 58.45
C GLY A 9 15.14 32.82 57.88
N LEU A 10 14.38 33.90 57.99
CA LEU A 10 13.00 34.08 57.49
C LEU A 10 13.05 34.77 56.10
N ILE A 11 11.97 34.59 55.31
CA ILE A 11 11.47 35.43 54.20
C ILE A 11 11.80 34.97 52.77
N GLY A 12 10.75 34.77 51.97
CA GLY A 12 10.85 34.78 50.51
C GLY A 12 9.70 34.14 49.72
N PHE A 13 8.43 34.23 50.15
CA PHE A 13 7.29 33.83 49.31
C PHE A 13 6.97 35.00 48.36
N THR A 14 7.56 34.98 47.17
CA THR A 14 7.21 35.89 46.08
C THR A 14 5.97 35.38 45.35
N ALA A 15 4.87 36.13 45.51
CA ALA A 15 3.67 35.99 44.72
C ALA A 15 3.97 36.29 43.24
N LEU A 16 3.71 35.33 42.35
CA LEU A 16 3.60 35.60 40.92
C LEU A 16 2.15 35.92 40.60
N PHE A 17 1.96 37.13 40.11
CA PHE A 17 0.73 37.70 39.61
C PHE A 17 0.18 36.87 38.44
N PHE A 18 -1.05 36.37 38.60
CA PHE A 18 -1.90 36.00 37.48
C PHE A 18 -2.39 37.29 36.82
N GLY A 19 -1.79 37.65 35.68
CA GLY A 19 -2.34 38.64 34.77
C GLY A 19 -3.40 37.99 33.89
N CYS A 20 -4.62 38.50 33.95
CA CYS A 20 -5.65 38.25 32.94
C CYS A 20 -5.29 39.03 31.66
N SER A 21 -5.45 38.44 30.49
CA SER A 21 -5.86 39.19 29.31
C SER A 21 -6.80 38.32 28.46
N GLU A 22 -7.92 38.94 28.15
CA GLU A 22 -9.10 38.44 27.48
C GLU A 22 -8.87 38.21 25.97
N ASP A 23 -9.62 37.24 25.46
CA ASP A 23 -10.23 37.13 24.13
C ASP A 23 -9.58 37.84 22.94
N ALA A 24 -8.93 37.04 22.08
CA ALA A 24 -8.75 37.35 20.67
C ALA A 24 -9.38 36.24 19.81
N PRO A 25 -10.36 36.56 18.93
CA PRO A 25 -10.96 35.56 18.04
C PRO A 25 -9.99 35.13 16.94
N ALA A 26 -10.01 33.84 16.62
CA ALA A 26 -9.22 33.24 15.54
C ALA A 26 -9.59 33.87 14.18
N PRO A 27 -8.62 34.14 13.30
CA PRO A 27 -8.89 34.64 11.96
C PRO A 27 -9.61 33.58 11.12
N MET A 28 -10.76 33.99 10.58
CA MET A 28 -11.58 33.25 9.63
C MET A 28 -10.74 32.87 8.39
N ALA A 29 -10.76 31.58 8.02
CA ALA A 29 -10.25 31.13 6.74
C ALA A 29 -11.15 31.63 5.60
N PRO A 30 -10.59 32.06 4.46
CA PRO A 30 -11.38 32.52 3.32
C PRO A 30 -12.06 31.36 2.59
N ASP A 31 -13.34 31.56 2.27
CA ASP A 31 -14.13 30.71 1.37
C ASP A 31 -13.45 30.61 0.01
N THR A 32 -13.03 29.39 -0.37
CA THR A 32 -12.67 29.09 -1.76
C THR A 32 -13.72 28.17 -2.35
N SER A 33 -14.69 28.79 -3.03
CA SER A 33 -15.66 28.12 -3.88
C SER A 33 -14.99 27.75 -5.21
N TYR A 34 -14.64 26.47 -5.38
CA TYR A 34 -14.20 25.97 -6.67
C TYR A 34 -15.42 25.60 -7.52
N ASN A 35 -15.62 26.45 -8.53
CA ASN A 35 -16.60 26.35 -9.59
C ASN A 35 -16.27 25.13 -10.47
N TYR A 36 -17.12 24.10 -10.46
CA TYR A 36 -16.98 22.94 -11.35
C TYR A 36 -17.34 23.37 -12.78
N SER A 37 -16.33 23.75 -13.56
CA SER A 37 -16.48 24.00 -14.99
C SER A 37 -16.42 22.66 -15.74
N SER A 38 -17.60 22.15 -16.10
CA SER A 38 -17.76 21.02 -17.00
C SER A 38 -17.27 21.42 -18.40
N SER A 39 -16.15 20.83 -18.84
CA SER A 39 -15.70 20.94 -20.23
C SER A 39 -15.90 19.61 -20.93
N SER A 40 -16.87 19.61 -21.84
CA SER A 40 -17.16 18.55 -22.79
C SER A 40 -16.06 18.48 -23.85
N VAL A 41 -15.54 17.27 -24.09
CA VAL A 41 -14.54 17.04 -25.14
C VAL A 41 -15.26 16.82 -26.47
N TYR A 42 -15.02 17.73 -27.41
CA TYR A 42 -15.35 17.59 -28.83
C TYR A 42 -14.56 16.41 -29.43
N VAL A 43 -15.25 15.50 -30.12
CA VAL A 43 -14.64 14.50 -30.98
C VAL A 43 -14.32 15.16 -32.32
N GLY A 44 -13.03 15.41 -32.56
CA GLY A 44 -12.50 15.79 -33.87
C GLY A 44 -11.79 14.59 -34.50
N GLN A 45 -12.40 13.98 -35.53
CA GLN A 45 -11.69 13.15 -36.49
C GLN A 45 -10.78 14.05 -37.35
N SER A 46 -9.50 13.71 -37.45
CA SER A 46 -8.78 13.87 -38.71
C SER A 46 -7.55 12.97 -38.76
N SER A 47 -7.45 12.31 -39.91
CA SER A 47 -6.39 11.48 -40.44
C SER A 47 -5.06 12.19 -40.59
N SER A 48 -3.96 11.49 -40.30
CA SER A 48 -2.84 11.34 -41.26
C SER A 48 -1.77 10.42 -40.68
N ALA A 49 -1.46 9.37 -41.44
CA ALA A 49 -0.34 8.48 -41.23
C ALA A 49 0.99 9.25 -41.34
N GLN A 50 1.94 8.93 -40.47
CA GLN A 50 3.37 8.99 -40.80
C GLN A 50 4.14 8.02 -39.91
N GLN A 51 4.71 7.01 -40.55
CA GLN A 51 5.64 6.06 -39.96
C GLN A 51 6.96 6.78 -39.66
N ILE A 52 7.46 6.66 -38.44
CA ILE A 52 8.88 6.94 -38.16
C ILE A 52 9.50 5.67 -37.59
N ARG A 53 10.42 5.12 -38.37
CA ARG A 53 11.31 4.03 -37.99
C ARG A 53 12.34 4.57 -36.99
N TYR A 54 12.52 3.88 -35.87
CA TYR A 54 13.74 4.03 -35.07
C TYR A 54 14.46 2.70 -34.94
N SER A 55 15.76 2.79 -35.20
CA SER A 55 16.73 1.71 -35.30
C SER A 55 16.98 1.05 -33.94
N SER A 56 17.07 -0.28 -33.96
CA SER A 56 17.50 -1.09 -32.84
C SER A 56 18.91 -0.75 -32.39
N ASN A 57 19.14 -0.72 -31.08
CA ASN A 57 20.43 -1.03 -30.48
C ASN A 57 20.25 -2.22 -29.53
N THR A 58 20.90 -3.32 -29.89
CA THR A 58 20.96 -4.55 -29.10
C THR A 58 22.14 -4.44 -28.12
N VAL A 59 21.92 -4.72 -26.84
CA VAL A 59 22.97 -5.11 -25.90
C VAL A 59 22.70 -6.56 -25.51
N ILE A 60 23.62 -7.44 -25.88
CA ILE A 60 23.58 -8.87 -25.55
C ILE A 60 24.27 -9.06 -24.19
N ILE A 61 23.58 -9.69 -23.24
CA ILE A 61 24.19 -10.37 -22.09
C ILE A 61 23.68 -11.80 -22.08
N ASP A 62 24.63 -12.74 -22.06
CA ASP A 62 24.46 -14.17 -22.27
C ASP A 62 23.71 -14.93 -21.15
N LYS A 63 23.01 -16.00 -21.57
CA LYS A 63 22.60 -17.24 -20.88
C LYS A 63 21.40 -17.24 -19.91
N LYS A 64 20.23 -17.60 -20.45
CA LYS A 64 19.60 -18.93 -20.24
C LYS A 64 18.52 -19.17 -21.32
N ASP A 65 18.77 -20.14 -22.19
CA ASP A 65 17.86 -20.54 -23.27
C ASP A 65 16.56 -21.09 -22.68
N THR A 66 15.47 -20.34 -22.85
CA THR A 66 14.10 -20.82 -22.60
C THR A 66 13.29 -20.59 -23.87
N THR A 67 13.70 -21.22 -24.97
CA THR A 67 12.95 -21.18 -26.22
C THR A 67 11.62 -21.94 -26.05
N ILE A 68 10.53 -21.23 -25.76
CA ILE A 68 9.17 -21.78 -25.88
C ILE A 68 8.88 -21.92 -27.39
N LYS A 69 8.89 -23.16 -27.89
CA LYS A 69 8.38 -23.47 -29.23
C LYS A 69 6.87 -23.24 -29.23
N LYS A 70 6.43 -22.11 -29.80
CA LYS A 70 5.02 -21.89 -30.17
C LYS A 70 4.72 -22.71 -31.43
N GLU A 71 4.12 -23.87 -31.27
CA GLU A 71 3.52 -24.61 -32.38
C GLU A 71 2.11 -24.05 -32.61
N ILE A 72 1.90 -23.37 -33.74
CA ILE A 72 0.57 -22.91 -34.15
C ILE A 72 -0.07 -24.06 -34.93
N ILE A 73 -0.88 -24.86 -34.24
CA ILE A 73 -1.71 -25.88 -34.89
C ILE A 73 -2.84 -25.15 -35.62
N THR A 74 -2.71 -25.05 -36.94
CA THR A 74 -3.76 -24.47 -37.80
C THR A 74 -4.76 -25.58 -38.12
N VAL A 75 -5.86 -25.64 -37.37
CA VAL A 75 -6.96 -26.58 -37.65
C VAL A 75 -7.92 -25.92 -38.64
N SER A 76 -8.07 -26.50 -39.83
CA SER A 76 -9.06 -26.05 -40.82
C SER A 76 -10.46 -26.18 -40.23
N GLY A 77 -11.12 -25.04 -40.06
CA GLY A 77 -12.41 -24.93 -39.40
C GLY A 77 -13.54 -25.58 -40.19
N SER A 78 -13.91 -26.79 -39.78
CA SER A 78 -15.25 -27.32 -39.99
C SER A 78 -15.49 -28.46 -39.00
N SER A 79 -16.41 -28.23 -38.06
CA SER A 79 -17.01 -29.17 -37.08
C SER A 79 -16.36 -29.34 -35.69
N ILE A 80 -16.10 -28.23 -34.98
CA ILE A 80 -16.11 -28.26 -33.51
C ILE A 80 -17.56 -28.03 -33.05
N LYS A 81 -18.22 -29.05 -32.50
CA LYS A 81 -19.52 -28.89 -31.82
C LYS A 81 -19.27 -28.28 -30.45
N TYR A 82 -19.65 -27.02 -30.28
CA TYR A 82 -19.77 -26.42 -28.95
C TYR A 82 -21.03 -26.97 -28.27
N PRO A 83 -20.98 -27.33 -26.98
CA PRO A 83 -22.20 -27.56 -26.22
C PRO A 83 -23.01 -26.26 -26.15
N ASP A 84 -24.30 -26.33 -26.49
CA ASP A 84 -25.26 -25.24 -26.27
C ASP A 84 -25.42 -25.04 -24.75
N ILE A 85 -24.74 -24.05 -24.18
CA ILE A 85 -24.86 -23.69 -22.75
C ILE A 85 -25.99 -22.66 -22.54
N VAL A 86 -26.82 -22.39 -23.55
CA VAL A 86 -27.90 -21.40 -23.44
C VAL A 86 -29.24 -22.07 -23.15
N SER A 87 -29.37 -22.60 -21.93
CA SER A 87 -30.69 -22.88 -21.34
C SER A 87 -30.88 -22.29 -19.95
N ASP A 88 -29.83 -21.75 -19.34
CA ASP A 88 -29.94 -21.18 -17.99
C ASP A 88 -30.13 -19.66 -18.05
N PRO A 89 -31.05 -19.09 -17.25
CA PRO A 89 -31.28 -17.66 -17.20
C PRO A 89 -30.01 -16.94 -16.72
N VAL A 90 -29.67 -15.86 -17.43
CA VAL A 90 -28.53 -14.98 -17.10
C VAL A 90 -28.60 -14.56 -15.64
N PHE A 91 -27.62 -14.98 -14.84
CA PHE A 91 -27.56 -14.65 -13.42
C PHE A 91 -27.17 -13.17 -13.26
N CYS A 92 -28.10 -12.38 -12.74
CA CYS A 92 -27.90 -10.95 -12.54
C CYS A 92 -27.71 -10.58 -11.08
N TRP A 93 -26.71 -9.74 -10.84
CA TRP A 93 -26.33 -9.27 -9.51
C TRP A 93 -27.21 -8.13 -8.98
N THR A 94 -28.13 -7.61 -9.79
CA THR A 94 -29.02 -6.49 -9.44
C THR A 94 -30.45 -6.73 -9.92
N LYS A 95 -31.43 -6.37 -9.07
CA LYS A 95 -32.87 -6.53 -9.34
C LYS A 95 -33.28 -5.61 -10.51
N GLY A 96 -33.77 -6.18 -11.61
CA GLY A 96 -34.26 -5.44 -12.78
C GLY A 96 -33.41 -5.51 -14.06
N CYS A 97 -32.30 -6.26 -14.06
CA CYS A 97 -31.48 -6.49 -15.26
C CYS A 97 -32.25 -7.17 -16.40
N GLU A 98 -33.32 -7.91 -16.08
CA GLU A 98 -33.98 -8.79 -17.06
C GLU A 98 -34.74 -7.98 -18.12
N SER A 99 -34.96 -6.69 -17.86
CA SER A 99 -35.74 -5.79 -18.73
C SER A 99 -34.95 -5.21 -19.91
N THR A 100 -33.62 -5.30 -19.91
CA THR A 100 -32.76 -4.71 -20.96
C THR A 100 -32.20 -5.71 -21.96
N VAL A 101 -32.37 -7.02 -21.74
CA VAL A 101 -31.85 -8.05 -22.65
C VAL A 101 -32.97 -8.59 -23.52
N LYS A 102 -33.11 -8.04 -24.72
CA LYS A 102 -34.00 -8.61 -25.76
C LYS A 102 -33.18 -9.64 -26.56
N PRO A 103 -33.41 -10.95 -26.40
CA PRO A 103 -32.70 -11.94 -27.21
C PRO A 103 -33.16 -11.82 -28.68
N PRO A 104 -32.26 -11.92 -29.67
CA PRO A 104 -32.64 -11.93 -31.07
C PRO A 104 -33.37 -13.25 -31.38
N SER A 105 -34.68 -13.18 -31.63
CA SER A 105 -35.46 -14.31 -32.11
C SER A 105 -35.32 -14.47 -33.62
N SER A 106 -35.08 -15.70 -34.04
CA SER A 106 -34.91 -16.14 -35.42
C SER A 106 -36.27 -16.37 -36.11
N SER A 107 -36.51 -15.69 -37.24
CA SER A 107 -37.11 -16.20 -38.50
C SER A 107 -37.90 -15.13 -39.30
N SER A 108 -37.34 -14.65 -40.42
CA SER A 108 -37.98 -14.65 -41.76
C SER A 108 -37.20 -13.85 -42.84
N LYS A 109 -36.69 -14.61 -43.83
CA LYS A 109 -36.61 -14.38 -45.31
C LYS A 109 -36.08 -13.05 -45.91
N SER A 110 -34.97 -13.19 -46.67
CA SER A 110 -34.43 -12.53 -47.89
C SER A 110 -35.17 -11.28 -48.47
N ALA A 111 -34.60 -10.18 -48.98
CA ALA A 111 -33.27 -9.67 -49.44
C ALA A 111 -33.37 -8.10 -49.63
N PRO A 112 -32.41 -7.31 -50.17
CA PRO A 112 -30.98 -7.51 -50.43
C PRO A 112 -30.06 -6.48 -49.73
N VAL A 113 -28.77 -6.70 -49.96
CA VAL A 113 -27.55 -6.06 -49.46
C VAL A 113 -27.45 -4.54 -49.71
N ALA A 114 -27.10 -3.79 -48.66
CA ALA A 114 -26.24 -2.62 -48.76
C ALA A 114 -25.06 -2.78 -47.79
N LYS A 115 -23.85 -2.73 -48.36
CA LYS A 115 -22.53 -2.84 -47.71
C LYS A 115 -22.42 -1.95 -46.47
N SER A 116 -21.78 -2.46 -45.41
CA SER A 116 -20.50 -1.94 -44.90
C SER A 116 -19.89 -2.84 -43.81
N SER A 117 -18.73 -3.38 -44.14
CA SER A 117 -17.58 -3.78 -43.31
C SER A 117 -17.81 -4.44 -41.93
N SER A 118 -17.49 -5.73 -41.89
CA SER A 118 -17.07 -6.50 -40.73
C SER A 118 -15.90 -5.86 -39.97
N SER A 119 -16.08 -5.65 -38.67
CA SER A 119 -14.98 -5.84 -37.71
C SER A 119 -15.40 -6.94 -36.74
N ALA A 120 -14.58 -7.98 -36.68
CA ALA A 120 -14.72 -9.07 -35.75
C ALA A 120 -14.73 -8.51 -34.32
N GLY A 121 -15.86 -8.63 -33.64
CA GLY A 121 -15.98 -8.34 -32.22
C GLY A 121 -15.26 -9.42 -31.42
N GLY A 122 -13.93 -9.32 -31.37
CA GLY A 122 -13.14 -10.00 -30.36
C GLY A 122 -13.41 -9.29 -29.03
N ILE A 123 -13.89 -10.03 -28.04
CA ILE A 123 -13.88 -9.58 -26.65
C ILE A 123 -12.42 -9.53 -26.23
N THR A 124 -11.83 -8.34 -26.17
CA THR A 124 -10.58 -8.15 -25.45
C THR A 124 -10.94 -8.18 -23.96
N ILE A 125 -10.62 -9.30 -23.31
CA ILE A 125 -10.46 -9.26 -21.85
C ILE A 125 -9.16 -8.49 -21.65
N ASP A 126 -9.28 -7.18 -21.46
CA ASP A 126 -8.17 -6.37 -21.01
C ASP A 126 -7.75 -6.95 -19.66
N ASN A 127 -6.69 -7.74 -19.66
CA ASN A 127 -5.98 -8.10 -18.45
C ASN A 127 -5.62 -6.76 -17.80
N PRO A 128 -6.07 -6.46 -16.57
CA PRO A 128 -5.77 -5.18 -15.95
C PRO A 128 -4.25 -5.07 -15.94
N GLU A 129 -3.75 -4.12 -16.74
CA GLU A 129 -2.33 -3.83 -16.82
C GLU A 129 -1.90 -3.52 -15.39
N GLU A 130 -1.09 -4.42 -14.82
CA GLU A 130 -0.59 -4.29 -13.47
C GLU A 130 0.30 -3.05 -13.48
N LYS A 131 -0.26 -1.91 -13.06
CA LYS A 131 0.41 -0.62 -13.11
C LYS A 131 1.64 -0.69 -12.19
N THR A 132 2.80 -0.88 -12.81
CA THR A 132 4.07 -0.94 -12.10
C THR A 132 4.44 0.46 -11.63
N PRO A 133 5.01 0.59 -10.42
CA PRO A 133 5.48 1.87 -9.92
C PRO A 133 6.63 2.42 -10.78
N VAL A 134 6.74 3.74 -10.84
CA VAL A 134 7.80 4.44 -11.58
C VAL A 134 8.97 4.70 -10.63
N VAL A 135 10.13 4.10 -10.91
CA VAL A 135 11.35 4.30 -10.10
C VAL A 135 12.31 5.24 -10.81
N GLN A 136 12.74 6.31 -10.14
CA GLN A 136 13.70 7.31 -10.63
C GLN A 136 14.75 7.57 -9.56
N GLY A 137 15.91 6.92 -9.68
CA GLY A 137 16.98 7.02 -8.67
C GLY A 137 16.53 6.47 -7.31
N LEU A 138 16.63 7.30 -6.26
CA LEU A 138 16.19 6.98 -4.90
C LEU A 138 14.76 7.45 -4.61
N SER A 139 13.89 7.43 -5.62
CA SER A 139 12.49 7.78 -5.51
C SER A 139 11.64 6.79 -6.28
N MET A 140 10.48 6.44 -5.72
CA MET A 140 9.50 5.57 -6.34
C MET A 140 8.12 6.20 -6.24
N THR A 141 7.45 6.35 -7.37
CA THR A 141 6.05 6.79 -7.43
C THR A 141 5.14 5.58 -7.63
N ASP A 142 4.24 5.36 -6.67
CA ASP A 142 3.20 4.35 -6.76
C ASP A 142 2.11 4.83 -7.72
N THR A 143 1.95 4.15 -8.84
CA THR A 143 0.99 4.53 -9.89
C THR A 143 -0.47 4.26 -9.53
N ARG A 144 -0.72 3.57 -8.40
CA ARG A 144 -2.08 3.26 -7.94
C ARG A 144 -2.73 4.48 -7.27
N ASP A 145 -1.95 5.31 -6.59
CA ASP A 145 -2.41 6.50 -5.86
C ASP A 145 -1.59 7.78 -6.12
N ASN A 146 -0.56 7.69 -6.96
CA ASN A 146 0.39 8.76 -7.29
C ASN A 146 1.21 9.28 -6.10
N GLN A 147 1.33 8.49 -5.02
CA GLN A 147 2.22 8.84 -3.91
C GLN A 147 3.66 8.51 -4.24
N THR A 148 4.57 9.40 -3.83
CA THR A 148 6.01 9.24 -4.06
C THR A 148 6.73 8.97 -2.76
N TYR A 149 7.47 7.87 -2.72
CA TYR A 149 8.24 7.39 -1.59
C TYR A 149 9.73 7.57 -1.85
N THR A 150 10.46 8.01 -0.82
CA THR A 150 11.92 8.01 -0.85
C THR A 150 12.44 6.60 -0.67
N LEU A 151 13.47 6.24 -1.42
CA LEU A 151 14.13 4.95 -1.33
C LEU A 151 15.51 5.08 -0.69
N ILE A 152 15.95 4.00 -0.04
CA ILE A 152 17.31 3.82 0.43
C ILE A 152 17.83 2.47 -0.01
N GLN A 153 19.15 2.34 -0.08
CA GLN A 153 19.80 1.07 -0.39
C GLN A 153 20.26 0.40 0.91
N VAL A 154 19.80 -0.84 1.12
CA VAL A 154 20.25 -1.70 2.22
C VAL A 154 20.76 -2.99 1.60
N GLY A 155 22.08 -3.20 1.68
CA GLY A 155 22.75 -4.27 0.95
C GLY A 155 22.54 -4.13 -0.57
N SER A 156 21.99 -5.17 -1.20
CA SER A 156 21.71 -5.21 -2.64
C SER A 156 20.27 -4.84 -3.01
N LYS A 157 19.43 -4.46 -2.03
CA LYS A 157 18.00 -4.17 -2.23
C LYS A 157 17.69 -2.71 -2.00
N LEU A 158 16.72 -2.21 -2.75
CA LEU A 158 16.09 -0.91 -2.48
C LEU A 158 14.93 -1.11 -1.51
N TRP A 159 14.85 -0.20 -0.54
CA TRP A 159 13.83 -0.17 0.50
C TRP A 159 13.13 1.17 0.49
N MET A 160 11.84 1.17 0.83
CA MET A 160 11.16 2.41 1.17
C MET A 160 11.73 2.96 2.48
N ALA A 161 12.09 4.24 2.50
CA ALA A 161 12.51 4.96 3.70
C ALA A 161 11.31 5.37 4.57
N GLN A 162 10.13 5.43 3.97
CA GLN A 162 8.88 5.85 4.61
C GLN A 162 7.93 4.66 4.71
N ASP A 163 7.01 4.72 5.67
CA ASP A 163 5.97 3.71 5.83
C ASP A 163 4.92 3.83 4.71
N MET A 164 4.39 2.69 4.27
CA MET A 164 3.43 2.62 3.18
C MET A 164 2.14 3.39 3.52
N ASN A 165 1.65 4.19 2.59
CA ASN A 165 0.42 4.98 2.76
C ASN A 165 -0.69 4.66 1.75
N TYR A 166 -0.70 3.44 1.21
CA TYR A 166 -1.70 3.01 0.22
C TYR A 166 -3.01 2.59 0.88
N SER A 167 -4.12 3.24 0.50
CA SER A 167 -5.43 2.96 1.09
C SER A 167 -6.02 1.66 0.55
N VAL A 168 -6.22 0.69 1.45
CA VAL A 168 -6.89 -0.59 1.17
C VAL A 168 -7.88 -0.95 2.28
N ALA A 169 -8.77 -1.90 2.02
CA ALA A 169 -9.61 -2.46 3.07
C ALA A 169 -8.75 -3.04 4.21
N ASN A 170 -9.11 -2.74 5.45
CA ASN A 170 -8.35 -3.08 6.67
C ASN A 170 -6.98 -2.39 6.77
N SER A 171 -6.91 -1.16 6.25
CA SER A 171 -5.86 -0.18 6.56
C SER A 171 -6.45 1.06 7.25
N GLU A 172 -5.80 1.52 8.31
CA GLU A 172 -6.35 2.53 9.22
C GLU A 172 -5.31 3.61 9.55
N CYS A 173 -5.79 4.82 9.79
CA CYS A 173 -5.00 5.93 10.29
C CYS A 173 -4.92 5.91 11.81
N TYR A 174 -3.85 6.51 12.35
CA TYR A 174 -3.74 6.74 13.79
C TYR A 174 -4.85 7.66 14.29
N ASN A 175 -5.40 7.33 15.46
CA ASN A 175 -6.47 8.08 16.12
C ASN A 175 -7.66 8.39 15.18
N GLU A 176 -7.91 7.51 14.19
CA GLU A 176 -8.97 7.66 13.19
C GLU A 176 -8.94 9.00 12.42
N SER A 177 -7.75 9.62 12.30
CA SER A 177 -7.58 10.91 11.62
C SER A 177 -6.71 10.78 10.38
N ASP A 178 -7.28 11.14 9.22
CA ASP A 178 -6.59 11.12 7.92
C ASP A 178 -5.32 11.97 7.88
N ALA A 179 -5.27 13.04 8.67
CA ALA A 179 -4.08 13.88 8.79
C ALA A 179 -2.86 13.09 9.29
N ASN A 180 -3.08 12.10 10.16
CA ASN A 180 -2.00 11.30 10.73
C ASN A 180 -1.44 10.25 9.75
N CYS A 181 -2.24 9.82 8.77
CA CYS A 181 -1.78 8.93 7.70
C CYS A 181 -0.75 9.59 6.78
N THR A 182 -0.92 10.89 6.52
CA THR A 182 -0.02 11.64 5.65
C THR A 182 1.39 11.73 6.23
N THR A 183 1.50 11.86 7.56
CA THR A 183 2.79 12.00 8.25
C THR A 183 3.45 10.66 8.57
N ASN A 184 2.66 9.67 9.01
CA ASN A 184 3.19 8.45 9.63
C ASN A 184 2.86 7.17 8.85
N GLY A 185 2.23 7.27 7.68
CA GLY A 185 1.70 6.12 6.93
C GLY A 185 0.45 5.52 7.56
N ARG A 186 -0.05 4.41 6.96
CA ARG A 186 -1.21 3.66 7.49
C ARG A 186 -0.76 2.44 8.28
N LEU A 187 -1.64 1.96 9.14
CA LEU A 187 -1.52 0.68 9.81
C LEU A 187 -2.35 -0.37 9.07
N TYR A 188 -1.77 -1.54 8.81
CA TYR A 188 -2.40 -2.60 8.02
C TYR A 188 -2.57 -3.86 8.84
N THR A 189 -3.68 -4.58 8.67
CA THR A 189 -3.72 -6.00 9.07
C THR A 189 -2.71 -6.80 8.24
N TYR A 190 -2.30 -7.99 8.69
CA TYR A 190 -1.32 -8.78 7.94
C TYR A 190 -1.76 -9.08 6.49
N ASN A 191 -3.04 -9.40 6.26
CA ASN A 191 -3.54 -9.67 4.91
C ASN A 191 -3.55 -8.40 4.04
N ALA A 192 -3.84 -7.24 4.62
CA ALA A 192 -3.76 -5.96 3.93
C ALA A 192 -2.30 -5.60 3.62
N ALA A 193 -1.38 -5.85 4.55
CA ALA A 193 0.05 -5.60 4.38
C ALA A 193 0.65 -6.38 3.19
N GLN A 194 0.23 -7.63 3.00
CA GLN A 194 0.63 -8.45 1.85
C GLN A 194 0.19 -7.87 0.49
N LYS A 195 -0.81 -6.98 0.48
CA LYS A 195 -1.35 -6.32 -0.72
C LYS A 195 -0.98 -4.83 -0.80
N ALA A 196 -0.40 -4.30 0.27
CA ALA A 196 -0.11 -2.87 0.40
C ALA A 196 1.06 -2.45 -0.48
N CYS A 197 2.07 -3.31 -0.65
CA CYS A 197 3.19 -3.02 -1.53
C CYS A 197 2.77 -3.03 -3.01
N PRO A 198 3.29 -2.10 -3.83
CA PRO A 198 3.03 -2.09 -5.27
C PRO A 198 3.78 -3.23 -5.97
N SER A 199 3.40 -3.55 -7.20
CA SER A 199 4.00 -4.63 -7.98
C SER A 199 5.52 -4.47 -8.14
N GLY A 200 6.27 -5.56 -7.95
CA GLY A 200 7.74 -5.53 -7.87
C GLY A 200 8.28 -5.10 -6.51
N TRP A 201 7.40 -4.86 -5.53
CA TRP A 201 7.74 -4.59 -4.14
C TRP A 201 6.93 -5.50 -3.23
N ARG A 202 7.51 -5.89 -2.09
CA ARG A 202 6.85 -6.80 -1.14
C ARG A 202 7.27 -6.52 0.29
N LEU A 203 6.61 -7.20 1.22
CA LEU A 203 7.11 -7.30 2.58
C LEU A 203 8.50 -7.97 2.59
N PRO A 204 9.40 -7.56 3.49
CA PRO A 204 10.71 -8.16 3.58
C PRO A 204 10.61 -9.57 4.16
N ASN A 205 11.40 -10.49 3.61
CA ASN A 205 11.61 -11.79 4.24
C ASN A 205 12.47 -11.63 5.51
N ARG A 206 12.72 -12.74 6.22
CA ARG A 206 13.48 -12.68 7.49
C ARG A 206 14.90 -12.16 7.26
N GLU A 207 15.58 -12.62 6.23
CA GLU A 207 16.98 -12.28 5.95
C GLU A 207 17.13 -10.79 5.60
N GLU A 208 16.22 -10.27 4.78
CA GLU A 208 16.13 -8.86 4.42
C GLU A 208 15.79 -8.00 5.64
N ALA A 209 14.79 -8.41 6.43
CA ALA A 209 14.44 -7.74 7.68
C ALA A 209 15.63 -7.70 8.65
N GLN A 210 16.38 -8.81 8.78
CA GLN A 210 17.57 -8.86 9.62
C GLN A 210 18.69 -7.95 9.10
N ALA A 211 18.88 -7.89 7.77
CA ALA A 211 19.84 -6.98 7.16
C ALA A 211 19.46 -5.51 7.40
N ALA A 212 18.16 -5.18 7.35
CA ALA A 212 17.66 -3.85 7.69
C ALA A 212 17.83 -3.52 9.18
N ILE A 213 17.57 -4.46 10.08
CA ILE A 213 17.78 -4.29 11.54
C ILE A 213 19.23 -3.95 11.83
N ASN A 214 20.16 -4.59 11.13
CA ASN A 214 21.60 -4.41 11.30
C ASN A 214 22.16 -3.18 10.56
N SER A 215 21.33 -2.45 9.80
CA SER A 215 21.76 -1.31 9.01
C SER A 215 21.48 0.01 9.72
N GLU A 216 22.52 0.85 9.85
CA GLU A 216 22.38 2.23 10.30
C GLU A 216 21.69 3.14 9.27
N ALA A 217 21.60 2.69 8.02
CA ALA A 217 20.99 3.46 6.94
C ALA A 217 19.46 3.44 6.99
N MET A 218 18.85 2.49 7.71
CA MET A 218 17.40 2.33 7.76
C MET A 218 16.76 3.38 8.70
N PRO A 219 15.97 4.35 8.17
CA PRO A 219 15.28 5.33 8.99
C PRO A 219 14.00 4.69 9.54
N TRP A 220 14.15 3.88 10.57
CA TRP A 220 12.98 3.32 11.24
C TRP A 220 12.08 4.42 11.79
N SER A 221 10.78 4.18 11.74
CA SER A 221 9.75 5.10 12.25
C SER A 221 9.20 4.55 13.56
N TYR A 222 9.13 5.42 14.57
CA TYR A 222 8.32 5.16 15.75
C TYR A 222 6.86 5.25 15.33
N SER A 223 6.23 4.08 15.27
CA SER A 223 4.90 3.86 14.74
C SER A 223 4.00 3.29 15.83
N GLY A 224 2.70 3.48 15.68
CA GLY A 224 1.73 2.94 16.63
C GLY A 224 1.30 1.53 16.28
N ARG A 225 0.19 1.11 16.90
CA ARG A 225 -0.50 -0.13 16.53
C ARG A 225 -2.00 0.02 16.72
N CYS A 226 -2.76 -0.74 15.94
CA CYS A 226 -4.17 -0.96 16.26
C CYS A 226 -4.34 -2.29 16.99
N LYS A 227 -5.01 -2.24 18.15
CA LYS A 227 -5.44 -3.42 18.88
C LYS A 227 -6.89 -3.22 19.32
N ASP A 228 -7.75 -4.17 18.98
CA ASP A 228 -9.16 -4.18 19.40
C ASP A 228 -9.95 -2.90 19.01
N GLY A 229 -9.57 -2.27 17.89
CA GLY A 229 -10.15 -1.01 17.41
C GLY A 229 -9.33 0.23 17.80
N ASP A 230 -8.51 0.14 18.83
CA ASP A 230 -7.73 1.28 19.33
C ASP A 230 -6.42 1.44 18.57
N CYS A 231 -6.38 2.42 17.67
CA CYS A 231 -5.23 2.77 16.82
C CYS A 231 -4.37 3.89 17.42
N ASN A 232 -3.53 3.54 18.40
CA ASN A 232 -2.75 4.52 19.16
C ASN A 232 -1.33 4.67 18.62
N PHE A 233 -0.85 5.91 18.55
CA PHE A 233 0.57 6.21 18.37
C PHE A 233 1.34 5.86 19.65
N LEU A 234 2.41 5.06 19.53
CA LEU A 234 3.15 4.56 20.69
C LEU A 234 4.47 5.28 20.95
N GLY A 235 4.75 6.40 20.27
CA GLY A 235 5.73 7.44 20.59
C GLY A 235 7.20 7.01 20.57
N ASP A 236 7.49 6.01 21.37
CA ASP A 236 8.78 5.44 21.70
C ASP A 236 8.95 4.03 21.15
N MET A 237 8.01 3.55 20.36
CA MET A 237 8.09 2.23 19.74
C MET A 237 7.60 2.30 18.31
N GLY A 238 8.03 1.33 17.50
CA GLY A 238 7.56 1.11 16.13
C GLY A 238 7.34 -0.37 15.86
N PHE A 239 6.37 -0.67 15.00
CA PHE A 239 5.96 -2.03 14.66
C PHE A 239 5.83 -2.17 13.15
N HIS A 240 6.55 -3.12 12.57
CA HIS A 240 6.64 -3.28 11.12
C HIS A 240 6.40 -4.73 10.71
N TRP A 241 5.48 -4.96 9.77
CA TRP A 241 5.23 -6.29 9.23
C TRP A 241 6.39 -6.83 8.39
N THR A 242 6.58 -8.14 8.45
CA THR A 242 7.49 -8.88 7.55
C THR A 242 6.75 -10.07 6.93
N SER A 243 7.29 -10.65 5.86
CA SER A 243 6.87 -11.95 5.35
C SER A 243 7.72 -13.10 5.91
N GLY A 244 8.55 -12.85 6.93
CA GLY A 244 9.36 -13.89 7.57
C GLY A 244 8.51 -14.90 8.33
N THR A 245 9.02 -16.12 8.45
CA THR A 245 8.36 -17.18 9.22
C THR A 245 8.75 -17.05 10.69
N PRO A 246 7.79 -17.04 11.64
CA PRO A 246 8.10 -17.09 13.06
C PRO A 246 8.97 -18.28 13.45
N GLU A 247 9.94 -18.05 14.33
CA GLU A 247 10.89 -19.04 14.84
C GLU A 247 10.92 -19.02 16.37
N SER A 248 11.30 -20.13 17.00
CA SER A 248 11.26 -20.29 18.47
C SER A 248 12.12 -19.30 19.25
N GLY A 249 13.08 -18.63 18.60
CA GLY A 249 13.90 -17.58 19.20
C GLY A 249 13.26 -16.19 19.18
N ASP A 250 12.17 -15.99 18.43
CA ASP A 250 11.51 -14.69 18.35
C ASP A 250 10.77 -14.38 19.66
N LYS A 251 10.75 -13.10 20.05
CA LYS A 251 10.01 -12.70 21.25
C LYS A 251 8.53 -13.03 21.07
N LYS A 252 7.89 -13.52 22.15
CA LYS A 252 6.48 -13.90 22.17
C LYS A 252 6.10 -15.06 21.24
N PHE A 253 7.06 -15.85 20.76
CA PHE A 253 6.77 -17.03 19.95
C PHE A 253 5.88 -18.04 20.70
N ASP A 254 6.19 -18.39 21.94
CA ASP A 254 5.38 -19.37 22.69
C ASP A 254 4.01 -18.81 23.12
N GLU A 255 3.90 -17.49 23.27
CA GLU A 255 2.66 -16.82 23.69
C GLU A 255 1.68 -16.60 22.52
N ASN A 256 2.21 -16.23 21.35
CA ASN A 256 1.41 -15.85 20.17
C ASN A 256 1.57 -16.83 19.01
N GLY A 257 2.33 -17.91 19.15
CA GLY A 257 2.67 -18.83 18.08
C GLY A 257 1.45 -19.48 17.42
N GLY A 258 1.62 -19.89 16.16
CA GLY A 258 0.61 -20.61 15.39
C GLY A 258 0.22 -19.93 14.08
N THR A 259 -0.82 -20.45 13.44
CA THR A 259 -1.24 -20.05 12.08
C THR A 259 -1.85 -18.65 12.01
N SER A 260 -2.35 -18.14 13.13
CA SER A 260 -2.95 -16.80 13.25
C SER A 260 -1.95 -15.69 13.54
N ALA A 261 -0.66 -15.99 13.66
CA ALA A 261 0.37 -15.00 13.93
C ALA A 261 1.38 -14.87 12.81
N ALA A 262 2.06 -13.72 12.79
CA ALA A 262 3.10 -13.38 11.83
C ALA A 262 4.26 -12.67 12.54
N LEU A 263 5.40 -12.65 11.84
CA LEU A 263 6.62 -12.03 12.31
C LEU A 263 6.59 -10.52 12.08
N ILE A 264 6.93 -9.77 13.10
CA ILE A 264 7.12 -8.31 13.05
C ILE A 264 8.51 -7.92 13.53
N ILE A 265 8.95 -6.76 13.07
CA ILE A 265 10.06 -6.03 13.67
C ILE A 265 9.46 -5.07 14.70
N VAL A 266 10.02 -5.08 15.91
CA VAL A 266 9.72 -4.10 16.94
C VAL A 266 10.93 -3.21 17.11
N GLU A 267 10.71 -1.91 17.04
CA GLU A 267 11.68 -0.88 17.40
C GLU A 267 11.28 -0.23 18.72
N LYS A 268 12.27 0.08 19.54
CA LYS A 268 12.16 0.95 20.72
C LYS A 268 13.09 2.15 20.54
N SER A 269 12.64 3.33 20.95
CA SER A 269 13.48 4.52 20.96
C SER A 269 14.64 4.34 21.96
N PRO A 270 15.81 4.96 21.71
CA PRO A 270 16.90 4.95 22.69
C PRO A 270 16.46 5.46 24.07
N GLU A 271 15.58 6.46 24.10
CA GLU A 271 15.01 7.01 25.34
C GLU A 271 14.15 5.99 26.10
N TYR A 272 13.48 5.08 25.39
CA TYR A 272 12.65 4.04 25.99
C TYR A 272 13.45 2.97 26.74
N ILE A 273 14.67 2.69 26.27
CA ILE A 273 15.53 1.61 26.80
C ILE A 273 16.65 2.11 27.71
N LYS A 274 16.86 3.43 27.82
CA LYS A 274 18.00 4.02 28.56
C LYS A 274 18.18 3.51 30.00
N ASP A 275 17.08 3.23 30.69
CA ASP A 275 17.07 2.76 32.08
C ASP A 275 16.68 1.27 32.20
N LYS A 276 16.64 0.54 31.08
CA LYS A 276 16.20 -0.86 31.02
C LYS A 276 17.34 -1.75 30.56
N GLU A 277 18.16 -2.15 31.52
CA GLU A 277 19.32 -3.01 31.26
C GLU A 277 18.90 -4.32 30.56
N GLY A 278 19.58 -4.65 29.46
CA GLY A 278 19.31 -5.86 28.66
C GLY A 278 18.16 -5.75 27.66
N GLU A 279 17.47 -4.60 27.55
CA GLU A 279 16.46 -4.39 26.52
C GLU A 279 17.08 -4.12 25.15
N GLU A 280 16.68 -4.92 24.16
CA GLU A 280 17.09 -4.74 22.77
C GLU A 280 16.28 -3.60 22.12
N ARG A 281 16.98 -2.75 21.35
CA ARG A 281 16.37 -1.65 20.61
C ARG A 281 15.51 -2.14 19.43
N LEU A 282 16.03 -3.09 18.66
CA LEU A 282 15.39 -3.65 17.47
C LEU A 282 15.43 -5.16 17.55
N PHE A 283 14.29 -5.82 17.40
CA PHE A 283 14.20 -7.28 17.51
C PHE A 283 12.97 -7.82 16.78
N PHE A 284 12.98 -9.13 16.56
CA PHE A 284 11.83 -9.86 16.04
C PHE A 284 10.86 -10.26 17.14
N GLN A 285 9.57 -10.09 16.87
CA GLN A 285 8.48 -10.51 17.74
C GLN A 285 7.39 -11.21 16.92
N VAL A 286 6.72 -12.18 17.51
CA VAL A 286 5.52 -12.82 16.95
C VAL A 286 4.28 -12.11 17.47
N ASP A 287 3.38 -11.73 16.57
CA ASP A 287 2.13 -11.08 16.94
C ASP A 287 0.95 -11.49 16.04
N SER A 288 -0.27 -11.30 16.52
CA SER A 288 -1.52 -11.66 15.86
C SER A 288 -1.72 -10.91 14.55
N LYS A 289 -2.08 -11.64 13.50
CA LYS A 289 -2.43 -11.12 12.17
C LYS A 289 -3.64 -10.18 12.18
N THR A 290 -4.44 -10.18 13.25
CA THR A 290 -5.60 -9.30 13.43
C THR A 290 -5.23 -7.89 13.89
N LYS A 291 -4.05 -7.70 14.49
CA LYS A 291 -3.54 -6.37 14.81
C LYS A 291 -3.12 -5.65 13.55
N ARG A 292 -2.90 -4.34 13.67
CA ARG A 292 -2.42 -3.52 12.55
C ARG A 292 -1.10 -2.83 12.89
N PHE A 293 -0.17 -2.92 11.96
CA PHE A 293 1.19 -2.38 12.07
C PHE A 293 1.60 -1.70 10.77
N SER A 294 2.68 -0.92 10.82
CA SER A 294 3.25 -0.27 9.63
C SER A 294 3.80 -1.29 8.65
N VAL A 295 3.92 -0.86 7.40
CA VAL A 295 4.49 -1.65 6.30
C VAL A 295 5.62 -0.87 5.68
N ARG A 296 6.75 -1.54 5.47
CA ARG A 296 7.89 -1.02 4.73
C ARG A 296 8.28 -2.00 3.66
N CYS A 297 8.12 -1.61 2.40
CA CYS A 297 8.33 -2.53 1.28
C CYS A 297 9.79 -2.54 0.84
N VAL A 298 10.23 -3.71 0.39
CA VAL A 298 11.52 -3.97 -0.24
C VAL A 298 11.28 -4.38 -1.69
N GLN A 299 12.20 -3.98 -2.58
CA GLN A 299 12.17 -4.36 -3.97
C GLN A 299 12.44 -5.87 -4.14
N GLU A 300 11.64 -6.53 -4.98
CA GLU A 300 11.74 -7.98 -5.25
C GLU A 300 13.09 -8.45 -5.79
#